data_AF-A0A3G8R689-F1
#
_entry.id   AF-A0A3G8R689-F1
#
_cell.length_a   1.000
_cell.length_b   1.000
_cell.length_c   1.000
_cell.angle_alpha   90.00
_cell.angle_beta   90.00
_cell.angle_gamma   90.00
#
_symmetry.space_group_name_H-M   'P 1'
#
loop_
_entity.id
_entity.type
_entity.pdbx_description
1 polymer ?
#
loop_
_entity_poly.entity_id
_entity_poly.type
_entity_poly.pdbx_seq_one_letter_code
_entity_poly.pdbx_strand_id
1 'polypeptide(L)' 'MGDELFILSDQSQETIATTRNLMNSEVWKTIPAVQNKRVYTLDSSWNFDDAITRERLLEQIPDLMKQK' A
#
# COMPACT_ATOMS: atom_id res chain seq x y z
N MET A 1 -7.98 11.11 9.99
CA MET A 1 -6.64 10.50 9.82
C MET A 1 -6.87 9.09 9.34
N GLY A 2 -6.14 8.62 8.31
CA GLY A 2 -6.39 7.31 7.72
C GLY A 2 -5.97 6.18 8.67
N ASP A 3 -6.84 5.19 8.85
CA ASP A 3 -6.58 4.04 9.71
C ASP A 3 -5.74 2.97 9.00
N GLU A 4 -5.79 2.94 7.67
CA GLU A 4 -5.19 1.94 6.79
C GLU A 4 -4.32 2.65 5.74
N LEU A 5 -3.18 2.07 5.36
CA LEU A 5 -2.29 2.62 4.33
C LEU A 5 -2.00 1.58 3.25
N PHE A 6 -2.24 1.95 1.99
CA PHE A 6 -1.96 1.11 0.83
C PHE A 6 -0.82 1.73 0.01
N ILE A 7 0.28 0.99 -0.15
CA ILE A 7 1.42 1.38 -0.99
C ILE A 7 1.29 0.65 -2.32
N LEU A 8 1.22 1.41 -3.41
CA LEU A 8 1.30 0.85 -4.76
C LEU A 8 2.76 0.94 -5.22
N SER A 9 3.40 -0.20 -5.46
CA SER A 9 4.81 -0.27 -5.89
C SER A 9 4.92 -1.08 -7.18
N ASP A 10 5.77 -0.63 -8.09
CA ASP A 10 6.28 -1.46 -9.17
C ASP A 10 7.54 -2.25 -8.70
N GLN A 11 8.08 -3.09 -9.59
CA GLN A 11 9.25 -3.93 -9.34
C GLN A 11 10.58 -3.27 -9.76
N SER A 12 10.56 -2.01 -10.18
CA SER A 12 11.77 -1.29 -10.54
C SER A 12 12.64 -1.04 -9.31
N GLN A 13 13.96 -1.13 -9.48
CA GLN A 13 14.90 -0.94 -8.38
C GLN A 13 14.82 0.48 -7.79
N GLU A 14 14.48 1.47 -8.62
CA GLU A 14 14.32 2.86 -8.20
C GLU A 14 13.10 3.06 -7.30
N THR A 15 11.94 2.53 -7.69
CA THR A 15 10.71 2.59 -6.88
C THR A 15 10.89 1.86 -5.55
N ILE A 16 11.55 0.69 -5.57
CA ILE A 16 11.87 -0.06 -4.34
C ILE A 16 12.79 0.75 -3.43
N ALA A 17 13.85 1.36 -3.96
CA ALA A 17 14.79 2.15 -3.18
C ALA A 17 14.13 3.39 -2.56
N THR A 18 13.32 4.11 -3.34
CA THR A 18 12.62 5.31 -2.90
C THR A 18 11.59 4.98 -1.81
N THR A 19 10.79 3.93 -2.00
CA THR A 19 9.82 3.46 -1.01
C THR A 19 10.52 3.04 0.27
N ARG A 20 11.66 2.33 0.18
CA ARG A 20 12.47 1.96 1.35
C ARG A 20 12.98 3.18 2.12
N ASN A 21 13.45 4.21 1.41
CA ASN A 21 13.91 5.45 2.05
C ASN A 21 12.77 6.17 2.78
N LEU A 22 11.58 6.23 2.17
CA LEU A 22 10.38 6.75 2.83
C LEU A 22 10.05 5.94 4.09
N MET A 23 10.01 4.61 3.98
CA MET A 23 9.67 3.71 5.10
C MET A 23 10.66 3.78 6.27
N ASN A 24 11.91 4.17 6.00
CA ASN A 24 12.94 4.34 7.01
C ASN A 24 12.92 5.72 7.69
N SER A 25 12.22 6.70 7.11
CA SER A 25 12.16 8.07 7.62
C SER A 25 11.42 8.16 8.97
N GLU A 26 11.78 9.14 9.78
CA GLU A 26 11.10 9.38 11.07
C GLU A 26 9.63 9.76 10.87
N VAL A 27 9.31 10.55 9.84
CA VAL A 27 7.92 10.93 9.53
C VAL A 27 7.05 9.70 9.25
N TRP A 28 7.56 8.71 8.51
CA TRP A 28 6.83 7.48 8.24
C TRP A 28 6.44 6.73 9.52
N LYS A 29 7.37 6.65 10.48
CA LYS A 29 7.16 5.96 11.76
C LYS A 29 6.15 6.68 12.67
N THR A 30 5.82 7.95 12.40
CA THR A 30 4.77 8.69 13.15
C THR A 30 3.36 8.41 12.65
N ILE A 31 3.18 7.76 11.50
CA ILE A 31 1.86 7.51 10.91
C ILE A 31 1.13 6.45 11.76
N PRO A 32 -0.11 6.71 12.23
CA PRO A 32 -0.85 5.76 13.05
C PRO A 32 -1.04 4.38 12.41
N ALA A 33 -1.32 4.32 11.10
CA ALA A 33 -1.45 3.06 10.37
C ALA A 33 -0.14 2.23 10.38
N VAL A 34 1.02 2.90 10.27
CA VAL A 34 2.35 2.25 10.35
C VAL A 34 2.58 1.68 11.74
N GLN A 35 2.31 2.45 12.79
CA GLN A 35 2.48 2.02 14.18
C GLN A 35 1.57 0.83 14.53
N ASN A 36 0.39 0.77 13.92
CA ASN A 36 -0.58 -0.29 14.14
C ASN A 36 -0.43 -1.48 13.17
N LYS A 37 0.63 -1.52 12.35
CA LYS A 37 0.88 -2.58 11.35
C LYS A 37 -0.26 -2.75 10.32
N ARG A 38 -0.89 -1.64 9.92
CA ARG A 38 -1.97 -1.59 8.91
C ARG A 38 -1.47 -0.95 7.63
N VAL A 39 -0.39 -1.52 7.09
CA VAL A 39 0.26 -1.10 5.85
C VAL A 39 0.28 -2.28 4.89
N TYR A 40 -0.24 -2.07 3.69
CA TYR A 40 -0.40 -3.11 2.67
C TYR A 40 0.29 -2.68 1.39
N THR A 41 1.14 -3.54 0.83
CA THR A 41 1.81 -3.24 -0.44
C THR A 41 1.15 -4.03 -1.56
N LEU A 42 0.82 -3.34 -2.64
CA LEU A 42 0.16 -3.88 -3.82
C LEU A 42 0.98 -3.52 -5.06
N ASP A 43 0.79 -4.31 -6.11
CA ASP A 43 1.35 -3.99 -7.41
C ASP A 43 0.72 -2.70 -7.99
N SER A 44 1.52 -1.87 -8.65
CA SER A 44 1.05 -0.62 -9.27
C SER A 44 -0.08 -0.80 -10.30
N SER A 45 -0.26 -2.01 -10.86
CA SER A 45 -1.38 -2.34 -11.75
C SER A 45 -2.75 -2.16 -11.12
N TRP A 46 -2.85 -2.18 -9.79
CA TRP A 46 -4.10 -1.85 -9.08
C TRP A 46 -4.55 -0.39 -9.25
N ASN A 47 -3.74 0.45 -9.90
CA ASN A 47 -4.05 1.84 -10.24
C ASN A 47 -4.46 2.06 -11.71
N PHE A 48 -4.76 1.01 -12.49
CA PHE A 48 -5.09 1.17 -13.91
C PHE A 48 -6.44 1.83 -14.19
N ASP A 49 -7.27 2.05 -13.15
CA ASP A 49 -8.53 2.79 -13.22
C ASP A 49 -9.59 2.29 -14.21
N ASP A 50 -9.32 1.16 -14.88
CA ASP A 50 -10.29 0.49 -15.71
C ASP A 50 -11.38 -0.20 -14.87
N ALA A 51 -12.54 -0.43 -15.49
CA ALA A 51 -13.70 -0.98 -14.81
C ALA A 51 -13.42 -2.35 -14.16
N ILE A 52 -12.59 -3.19 -14.80
CA ILE A 52 -12.26 -4.53 -14.31
C ILE A 52 -11.35 -4.43 -13.07
N THR A 53 -10.33 -3.58 -13.12
CA THR A 53 -9.43 -3.36 -11.99
C THR A 53 -10.18 -2.80 -10.78
N ARG A 54 -11.13 -1.87 -10.99
CA ARG A 54 -11.96 -1.31 -9.91
C ARG A 54 -12.89 -2.34 -9.27
N GLU A 55 -13.56 -3.16 -10.08
CA GLU A 55 -14.42 -4.23 -9.58
C GLU A 55 -13.63 -5.24 -8.74
N ARG A 56 -12.48 -5.68 -9.24
CA ARG A 56 -11.59 -6.61 -8.50
C ARG A 56 -11.03 -6.01 -7.22
N LEU A 57 -10.76 -4.70 -7.18
CA LEU A 57 -10.22 -4.04 -5.99
C LEU A 57 -11.22 -4.08 -4.83
N LEU A 58 -12.53 -3.97 -5.11
CA LEU A 58 -13.59 -4.08 -4.11
C LEU A 58 -13.61 -5.46 -3.44
N GLU A 59 -13.25 -6.51 -4.18
CA GLU A 59 -13.14 -7.87 -3.66
C GLU A 59 -11.82 -8.10 -2.91
N GLN A 60 -10.72 -7.53 -3.40
CA GLN A 60 -9.38 -7.75 -2.84
C GLN A 60 -9.10 -7.00 -1.54
N ILE A 61 -9.58 -5.76 -1.38
CA ILE A 61 -9.32 -4.95 -0.18
C ILE A 61 -9.71 -5.70 1.12
N PRO A 62 -10.92 -6.27 1.23
CA PRO A 62 -11.29 -7.04 2.42
C PRO A 62 -10.35 -8.21 2.71
N ASP A 63 -9.85 -8.89 1.70
CA ASP A 63 -8.98 -10.06 1.88
C ASP A 63 -7.57 -9.67 2.30
N LEU A 64 -7.05 -8.56 1.78
CA LEU A 64 -5.78 -7.96 2.23
C LEU A 64 -5.85 -7.56 3.70
N MET A 65 -6.95 -6.94 4.12
CA MET A 65 -7.14 -6.48 5.50
C MET A 65 -7.37 -7.64 6.49
N LYS A 66 -7.80 -8.83 6.03
CA LYS A 66 -7.97 -10.03 6.86
C LYS A 66 -6.66 -10.77 7.14
N GLN A 67 -5.62 -10.60 6.32
CA GLN A 67 -4.32 -11.20 6.54
C GLN A 67 -3.63 -10.51 7.73
N LYS A 68 -3.84 -11.05 8.94
CA LYS A 68 -3.16 -10.69 10.18
C LYS A 68 -2.05 -11.67 10.51
#